data_AF-A0A9D2Q080-F1
#
_entry.id   AF-A0A9D2Q080-F1
#
_cell.length_a   1.000
_cell.length_b   1.000
_cell.length_c   1.000
_cell.angle_alpha   90.00
_cell.angle_beta   90.00
_cell.angle_gamma   90.00
#
_symmetry.space_group_name_H-M   'P 1'
#
loop_
_entity.id
_entity.type
_entity.pdbx_description
1 polymer ?
#
loop_
_entity_poly.entity_id
_entity_poly.type
_entity_poly.pdbx_seq_one_letter_code
_entity_poly.pdbx_strand_id
1 'polypeptide(L)'
;MTAENTPSTPHGSAAETDTVENAAATPHQVQPFAELGLKEDEYANIRELLGRRPTNAELAMYSVMWSEHCSYKSSKKHLRTFGKHTTEAMREKLLVGMGEDAGVVDIGDGWAV
;
A
#
# COMPACT_ATOMS: atom_id res chain seq x y z
N MET A 1 -2.49 58.64 -3.45
CA MET A 1 -3.57 57.69 -3.13
C MET A 1 -2.95 56.30 -3.11
N THR A 2 -2.43 55.91 -1.95
CA THR A 2 -1.85 54.59 -1.68
C THR A 2 -2.97 53.67 -1.26
N ALA A 3 -3.32 52.69 -2.09
CA ALA A 3 -4.25 51.63 -1.69
C ALA A 3 -3.47 50.58 -0.89
N GLU A 4 -3.79 50.47 0.40
CA GLU A 4 -3.29 49.42 1.28
C GLU A 4 -3.89 48.08 0.85
N ASN A 5 -3.03 47.10 0.57
CA ASN A 5 -3.45 45.75 0.23
C ASN A 5 -3.41 44.89 1.51
N THR A 6 -4.56 44.71 2.14
CA THR A 6 -4.71 43.86 3.33
C THR A 6 -4.56 42.39 2.93
N PRO A 7 -3.74 41.56 3.61
CA PRO A 7 -3.67 40.14 3.31
C PRO A 7 -4.96 39.45 3.77
N SER A 8 -5.71 38.90 2.83
CA SER A 8 -6.88 38.06 3.11
C SER A 8 -6.43 36.71 3.69
N THR A 9 -6.85 36.43 4.92
CA THR A 9 -6.72 35.13 5.58
C THR A 9 -7.34 34.02 4.73
N PRO A 10 -6.62 32.93 4.38
CA PRO A 10 -7.25 31.81 3.69
C PRO A 10 -8.17 31.06 4.65
N HIS A 11 -9.48 31.23 4.47
CA HIS A 11 -10.47 30.29 4.99
C HIS A 11 -10.42 29.03 4.14
N GLY A 12 -9.92 27.93 4.71
CA GLY A 12 -9.81 26.64 4.04
C GLY A 12 -11.16 26.11 3.58
N SER A 13 -11.35 26.07 2.26
CA SER A 13 -12.44 25.38 1.59
C SER A 13 -12.11 23.88 1.49
N ALA A 14 -13.12 23.02 1.59
CA ALA A 14 -13.04 21.55 1.50
C ALA A 14 -12.60 21.01 0.12
N ALA A 15 -11.89 21.79 -0.70
CA ALA A 15 -11.54 21.49 -2.08
C ALA A 15 -10.08 21.81 -2.44
N GLU A 16 -9.18 21.98 -1.47
CA GLU A 16 -7.74 21.94 -1.76
C GLU A 16 -7.26 20.49 -1.78
N THR A 17 -6.86 20.01 -2.95
CA THR A 17 -6.21 18.71 -3.10
C THR A 17 -4.92 18.70 -2.27
N ASP A 18 -4.74 17.68 -1.44
CA ASP A 18 -3.50 17.51 -0.68
C ASP A 18 -2.37 17.06 -1.62
N THR A 19 -1.66 18.02 -2.20
CA THR A 19 -0.57 17.78 -3.14
C THR A 19 0.72 17.34 -2.44
N VAL A 20 1.67 16.82 -3.22
CA VAL A 20 3.00 16.42 -2.74
C VAL A 20 3.76 17.61 -2.16
N GLU A 21 3.68 18.78 -2.79
CA GLU A 21 4.31 20.01 -2.33
C GLU A 21 3.72 20.47 -0.99
N ASN A 22 2.39 20.43 -0.86
CA ASN A 22 1.72 20.74 0.40
C ASN A 22 2.13 19.75 1.51
N ALA A 23 2.20 18.46 1.17
CA ALA A 23 2.65 17.44 2.10
C ALA A 23 4.10 17.62 2.58
N ALA A 24 5.00 18.07 1.71
CA ALA A 24 6.35 18.43 2.11
C ALA A 24 6.38 19.70 2.99
N ALA A 25 5.54 20.69 2.70
CA ALA A 25 5.48 21.96 3.42
C ALA A 25 4.80 21.86 4.81
N THR A 26 3.92 20.88 5.02
CA THR A 26 3.15 20.72 6.28
C THR A 26 3.47 19.40 7.01
N PRO A 27 4.73 19.15 7.43
CA PRO A 27 5.15 17.86 7.96
C PRO A 27 4.44 17.44 9.26
N HIS A 28 3.95 18.39 10.04
CA HIS A 28 3.30 18.17 11.33
C HIS A 28 1.76 18.13 11.24
N GLN A 29 1.19 18.24 10.04
CA GLN A 29 -0.25 18.11 9.86
C GLN A 29 -0.71 16.71 10.29
N VAL A 30 -1.69 16.67 11.17
CA VAL A 30 -2.26 15.41 11.69
C VAL A 30 -3.07 14.73 10.59
N GLN A 31 -2.92 13.42 10.47
CA GLN A 31 -3.64 12.58 9.51
C GLN A 31 -4.30 11.39 10.22
N PRO A 32 -5.48 10.93 9.77
CA PRO A 32 -6.26 9.89 10.45
C PRO A 32 -5.78 8.46 10.12
N PHE A 33 -4.47 8.18 10.25
CA PHE A 33 -3.91 6.87 9.88
C PHE A 33 -4.48 5.70 10.71
N ALA A 34 -4.74 5.93 12.00
CA ALA A 34 -5.29 4.90 12.90
C ALA A 34 -6.72 4.50 12.52
N GLU A 35 -7.54 5.47 12.09
CA GLU A 35 -8.91 5.23 11.59
C GLU A 35 -8.90 4.43 10.28
N LEU A 36 -7.82 4.56 9.49
CA LEU A 36 -7.58 3.78 8.28
C LEU A 36 -7.01 2.37 8.56
N GLY A 37 -6.82 2.00 9.83
CA GLY A 37 -6.33 0.68 10.22
C GLY A 37 -4.81 0.50 10.15
N LEU A 38 -4.05 1.60 9.99
CA LEU A 38 -2.59 1.59 10.10
C LEU A 38 -2.17 1.69 11.55
N LYS A 39 -1.12 0.94 11.91
CA LYS A 39 -0.41 1.13 13.18
C LYS A 39 0.51 2.34 13.14
N GLU A 40 0.93 2.80 14.31
CA GLU A 40 1.86 3.94 14.43
C GLU A 40 3.20 3.68 13.74
N ASP A 41 3.74 2.47 13.85
CA ASP A 41 4.99 2.06 13.20
C ASP A 41 4.82 1.97 11.68
N GLU A 42 3.68 1.46 11.19
CA GLU A 42 3.36 1.46 9.75
C GLU A 42 3.30 2.88 9.18
N TYR A 43 2.67 3.83 9.90
CA TYR A 43 2.65 5.24 9.49
C TYR A 43 4.05 5.88 9.55
N ALA A 44 4.84 5.61 10.59
CA ALA A 44 6.22 6.09 10.68
C ALA A 44 7.07 5.58 9.51
N ASN A 45 6.96 4.31 9.15
CA ASN A 45 7.65 3.71 8.02
C ASN A 45 7.25 4.37 6.69
N ILE A 46 5.96 4.68 6.48
CA ILE A 46 5.51 5.41 5.28
C ILE A 46 6.20 6.78 5.19
N ARG A 47 6.31 7.50 6.32
CA ARG A 47 6.97 8.81 6.35
C ARG A 47 8.46 8.72 6.07
N GLU A 48 9.12 7.69 6.59
CA GLU A 48 10.54 7.42 6.32
C GLU A 48 10.76 7.10 4.83
N LEU A 49 9.94 6.21 4.25
CA LEU A 49 10.02 5.82 2.84
C LEU A 49 9.81 7.01 1.89
N LEU A 50 8.90 7.93 2.23
CA LEU A 50 8.61 9.11 1.40
C LEU A 50 9.51 10.31 1.70
N GLY A 51 10.19 10.34 2.85
CA GLY A 51 10.95 11.50 3.34
C GLY A 51 10.09 12.72 3.74
N ARG A 52 8.77 12.54 3.83
CA ARG A 52 7.76 13.56 4.18
C ARG A 52 6.51 12.87 4.72
N ARG A 53 5.49 13.63 5.16
CA ARG A 53 4.17 13.03 5.36
C ARG A 53 3.58 12.57 4.02
N PRO A 54 2.79 11.48 3.98
CA PRO A 54 2.03 11.12 2.79
C PRO A 54 0.95 12.17 2.51
N THR A 55 0.54 12.29 1.25
CA THR A 55 -0.73 12.93 0.90
C THR A 55 -1.90 12.08 1.41
N ASN A 56 -3.10 12.66 1.49
CA ASN A 56 -4.30 11.89 1.86
C ASN A 56 -4.56 10.69 0.93
N ALA A 57 -4.30 10.84 -0.37
CA ALA A 57 -4.46 9.74 -1.34
C ALA A 57 -3.40 8.65 -1.17
N GLU A 58 -2.13 9.03 -0.98
CA GLU A 58 -1.05 8.07 -0.69
C GLU A 58 -1.35 7.32 0.63
N LEU A 59 -1.78 8.02 1.67
CA LEU A 59 -2.10 7.41 2.96
C LEU A 59 -3.22 6.37 2.83
N ALA A 60 -4.29 6.69 2.10
CA ALA A 60 -5.38 5.74 1.82
C ALA A 60 -4.91 4.55 0.97
N MET A 61 -3.99 4.75 0.03
CA MET A 61 -3.41 3.65 -0.75
C MET A 61 -2.59 2.71 0.13
N TYR A 62 -1.71 3.27 0.97
CA TYR A 62 -0.89 2.48 1.88
C TYR A 62 -1.74 1.70 2.89
N SER A 63 -2.81 2.29 3.42
CA SER A 63 -3.66 1.60 4.39
C SER A 63 -4.30 0.33 3.82
N VAL A 64 -4.78 0.39 2.57
CA VAL A 64 -5.34 -0.78 1.89
C VAL A 64 -4.24 -1.80 1.56
N MET A 65 -3.15 -1.35 0.94
CA MET A 65 -2.08 -2.24 0.47
C MET A 65 -1.35 -2.96 1.62
N TRP A 66 -1.23 -2.33 2.78
CA TRP A 66 -0.58 -2.90 3.96
C TRP A 66 -1.57 -3.55 4.93
N SER A 67 -2.86 -3.60 4.58
CA SER A 67 -3.85 -4.38 5.31
C SER A 67 -3.47 -5.87 5.33
N GLU A 68 -3.98 -6.62 6.31
CA GLU A 68 -3.76 -8.08 6.36
C GLU A 68 -4.29 -8.78 5.11
N HIS A 69 -5.43 -8.32 4.59
CA HIS A 69 -6.09 -8.92 3.44
C HIS A 69 -5.21 -8.88 2.18
N CYS A 70 -4.57 -7.74 1.91
CA CYS A 70 -3.74 -7.57 0.73
C CYS A 70 -2.30 -8.06 0.93
N SER A 71 -1.72 -7.82 2.10
CA SER A 71 -0.30 -8.10 2.34
C SER A 71 -0.01 -9.54 2.78
N TYR A 72 -1.02 -10.25 3.29
CA TYR A 72 -0.88 -11.56 3.94
C TYR A 72 0.16 -11.52 5.08
N LYS A 73 0.34 -10.39 5.76
CA LYS A 73 1.49 -10.15 6.65
C LYS A 73 1.65 -11.21 7.75
N SER A 74 0.55 -11.69 8.33
CA SER A 74 0.61 -12.76 9.34
C SER A 74 0.75 -14.16 8.72
N SER A 75 0.09 -14.41 7.59
CA SER A 75 -0.07 -15.73 6.98
C SER A 75 1.07 -16.10 6.01
N LYS A 76 1.75 -15.12 5.40
CA LYS A 76 2.82 -15.31 4.39
C LYS A 76 3.91 -16.26 4.84
N LYS A 77 4.33 -16.20 6.11
CA LYS A 77 5.36 -17.10 6.66
C LYS A 77 4.90 -18.56 6.70
N HIS A 78 3.62 -18.80 6.96
CA HIS A 78 3.03 -20.13 7.02
C HIS A 78 2.76 -20.67 5.61
N LEU A 79 2.27 -19.82 4.70
CA LEU A 79 2.03 -20.19 3.31
C LEU A 79 3.30 -20.64 2.59
N ARG A 80 4.46 -20.05 2.90
CA ARG A 80 5.77 -20.48 2.37
C ARG A 80 6.12 -21.94 2.66
N THR A 81 5.52 -22.54 3.69
CA THR A 81 5.75 -23.94 4.06
C THR A 81 5.18 -24.89 3.01
N PHE A 82 4.10 -24.54 2.32
CA PHE A 82 3.54 -25.36 1.23
C PHE A 82 4.53 -25.57 0.09
N GLY A 83 5.22 -24.50 -0.32
CA GLY A 83 6.29 -24.60 -1.33
C GLY A 83 7.41 -25.55 -0.92
N LYS A 84 7.74 -25.63 0.38
CA LYS A 84 8.76 -26.54 0.92
C LYS A 84 8.33 -28.00 0.95
N HIS A 85 7.03 -28.27 1.04
CA HIS A 85 6.48 -29.62 1.10
C HIS A 85 6.10 -30.20 -0.27
N THR A 86 6.33 -29.46 -1.36
CA THR A 86 6.18 -30.00 -2.72
C THR A 86 7.32 -30.98 -3.03
N THR A 87 6.97 -32.13 -3.59
CA THR A 87 7.95 -33.11 -4.09
C THR A 87 8.29 -32.81 -5.55
N GLU A 88 9.40 -33.36 -6.06
CA GLU A 88 9.79 -33.19 -7.47
C GLU A 88 8.69 -33.69 -8.43
N ALA A 89 8.03 -34.81 -8.12
CA ALA A 89 6.91 -35.32 -8.92
C ALA A 89 5.69 -34.38 -8.93
N MET A 90 5.46 -33.60 -7.86
CA MET A 90 4.38 -32.60 -7.83
C MET A 90 4.74 -31.36 -8.64
N ARG A 91 6.02 -30.99 -8.69
CA ARG A 91 6.52 -29.84 -9.46
C ARG A 91 6.57 -30.12 -10.96
N GLU A 92 6.81 -31.37 -11.36
CA GLU A 92 6.87 -31.78 -12.78
C GLU A 92 5.64 -31.36 -13.57
N LYS A 93 4.45 -31.42 -12.96
CA LYS A 93 3.18 -31.02 -13.59
C LYS A 93 2.77 -29.58 -13.29
N LEU A 94 3.50 -28.85 -12.45
CA LEU A 94 3.14 -27.48 -12.08
C LEU A 94 3.80 -26.50 -13.05
N LEU A 95 3.02 -26.02 -14.02
CA LEU A 95 3.50 -25.08 -15.04
C LEU A 95 3.65 -23.67 -14.48
N VAL A 96 2.72 -23.26 -13.62
CA VAL A 96 2.71 -21.95 -12.96
C VAL A 96 2.49 -22.14 -11.48
N GLY A 97 3.42 -21.64 -10.66
CA GLY A 97 3.46 -21.88 -9.23
C GLY A 97 2.97 -20.72 -8.36
N MET A 98 3.26 -20.83 -7.07
CA MET A 98 2.93 -19.79 -6.09
C MET A 98 3.64 -18.48 -6.41
N GLY A 99 2.88 -17.38 -6.45
CA GLY A 99 3.40 -16.04 -6.70
C GLY A 99 2.82 -15.38 -7.95
N GLU A 100 2.21 -16.18 -8.83
CA GLU A 100 1.43 -15.70 -9.97
C GLU A 100 -0.05 -15.55 -9.60
N ASP A 101 -0.83 -14.91 -10.48
CA ASP A 101 -2.26 -14.64 -10.28
C ASP A 101 -3.11 -15.93 -10.18
N ALA A 102 -2.63 -17.03 -10.78
CA ALA A 102 -3.24 -18.36 -10.70
C ALA A 102 -2.16 -19.45 -10.80
N GLY A 103 -2.42 -20.59 -10.15
CA GLY A 103 -1.62 -21.81 -10.36
C GLY A 103 -2.14 -22.58 -11.57
N VAL A 104 -1.24 -23.18 -12.34
CA VAL A 104 -1.58 -23.94 -13.56
C VAL A 104 -0.89 -25.31 -13.54
N VAL A 105 -1.65 -26.37 -13.84
CA VAL A 105 -1.21 -27.76 -13.82
C VAL A 105 -1.40 -28.43 -15.18
N ASP A 106 -0.37 -29.14 -15.65
CA ASP A 106 -0.42 -30.02 -16.82
C ASP A 106 -1.21 -31.30 -16.51
N ILE A 107 -2.24 -31.55 -17.32
CA ILE A 107 -3.12 -32.73 -17.20
C ILE A 107 -2.88 -33.77 -18.31
N GLY A 108 -1.90 -33.54 -19.19
CA GLY A 108 -1.56 -34.40 -20.32
C GLY A 108 -2.22 -33.96 -21.63
N ASP A 109 -1.85 -34.66 -22.72
CA ASP A 109 -2.40 -34.45 -24.07
C ASP A 109 -2.28 -33.00 -24.60
N GLY A 110 -1.33 -32.22 -24.06
CA GLY A 110 -1.11 -30.82 -24.41
C GLY A 110 -2.08 -29.83 -23.74
N TRP A 111 -2.80 -30.24 -22.69
CA TRP A 111 -3.76 -29.41 -21.96
C TRP A 111 -3.29 -29.03 -20.56
N ALA A 112 -3.72 -27.87 -20.07
CA ALA A 112 -3.45 -27.39 -18.72
C ALA A 112 -4.67 -26.68 -18.12
N VAL A 113 -4.78 -26.71 -16.78
CA VAL A 113 -5.87 -26.09 -15.99
C VAL A 113 -5.36 -25.36 -14.77
#